data_AF-A0A1J5RYU0-F1
#
_entry.id   AF-A0A1J5RYU0-F1
#
_cell.length_a   1.000
_cell.length_b   1.000
_cell.length_c   1.000
_cell.angle_alpha   90.00
_cell.angle_beta   90.00
_cell.angle_gamma   90.00
#
_symmetry.space_group_name_H-M   'P 1'
#
loop_
_entity.id
_entity.type
_entity.pdbx_description
1 polymer ?
#
loop_
_entity_poly.entity_id
_entity_poly.type
_entity_poly.pdbx_seq_one_letter_code
_entity_poly.pdbx_strand_id
1 'polypeptide(L)'
;MSTFAFTATVTGLDLDDVDQLEALRTGAFVLVPGEIDGVTSISVEVDAPSGEEALKALVDHVARVAPNLTFVRVDEDLVNIPEVALRLDLSREAVRLLVSGARGDGDFPRHRTIVGQQKLWAWSEVHAWAQVHGRLSDDEPNPLDAACVDWFNGQLVPMSERAPATTEQAIWTLLVVDRPWATTWTRGRGGATLIGDQRRHRSYDARTGQAWRYDDGSLRCDDDRNACAV
;
A
#
# COMPACT_ATOMS: atom_id res chain seq x y z
N MET A 1 1.37 -27.82 -4.41
CA MET A 1 1.55 -26.90 -3.27
C MET A 1 2.68 -25.98 -3.67
N SER A 2 2.51 -24.69 -3.41
CA SER A 2 3.51 -23.68 -3.70
C SER A 2 3.89 -22.99 -2.41
N THR A 3 5.15 -22.59 -2.31
CA THR A 3 5.62 -21.79 -1.18
C THR A 3 5.21 -20.35 -1.38
N PHE A 4 4.67 -19.72 -0.34
CA PHE A 4 4.28 -18.32 -0.31
C PHE A 4 5.10 -17.57 0.74
N ALA A 5 5.54 -16.36 0.39
CA ALA A 5 6.25 -15.48 1.30
C ALA A 5 5.55 -14.11 1.42
N PHE A 6 5.37 -13.65 2.66
CA PHE A 6 4.76 -12.35 2.94
C PHE A 6 5.10 -11.87 4.35
N THR A 7 4.86 -10.58 4.59
CA THR A 7 5.06 -9.96 5.91
C THR A 7 3.77 -9.31 6.38
N ALA A 8 3.48 -9.43 7.67
CA ALA A 8 2.37 -8.76 8.31
C ALA A 8 2.86 -7.88 9.46
N THR A 9 2.34 -6.66 9.52
CA THR A 9 2.51 -5.77 10.66
C THR A 9 1.52 -6.16 11.75
N VAL A 10 2.01 -6.27 12.98
CA VAL A 10 1.25 -6.74 14.14
C VAL A 10 1.39 -5.79 15.32
N THR A 11 0.56 -5.97 16.35
CA THR A 11 0.70 -5.34 17.67
C THR A 11 0.56 -6.40 18.76
N GLY A 12 1.10 -6.13 19.95
CA GLY A 12 1.07 -7.08 21.07
C GLY A 12 2.13 -8.17 20.99
N LEU A 13 3.05 -8.09 20.02
CA LEU A 13 4.27 -8.87 19.94
C LEU A 13 5.37 -8.17 20.75
N ASP A 14 5.99 -8.90 21.68
CA ASP A 14 7.14 -8.49 22.47
C ASP A 14 8.34 -9.38 22.11
N LEU A 15 9.41 -8.79 21.55
CA LEU A 15 10.59 -9.52 21.12
C LEU A 15 11.50 -9.94 22.30
N ASP A 16 11.26 -9.42 23.50
CA ASP A 16 11.97 -9.83 24.71
C ASP A 16 11.22 -10.95 25.48
N ASP A 17 9.96 -11.22 25.11
CA ASP A 17 9.15 -12.30 25.69
C ASP A 17 9.45 -13.64 25.00
N VAL A 18 10.44 -14.36 25.53
CA VAL A 18 10.86 -15.67 25.02
C VAL A 18 9.71 -16.69 24.99
N ASP A 19 8.80 -16.66 25.95
CA ASP A 19 7.68 -17.62 26.01
C ASP A 19 6.68 -17.34 24.88
N GLN A 20 6.41 -16.05 24.59
CA GLN A 20 5.59 -15.66 23.44
C GLN A 20 6.24 -16.06 22.12
N LEU A 21 7.55 -15.85 21.97
CA LEU A 21 8.28 -16.23 20.74
C LEU A 21 8.32 -17.74 20.53
N GLU A 22 8.54 -18.53 21.59
CA GLU A 22 8.50 -19.99 21.50
C GLU A 22 7.09 -20.51 21.18
N ALA A 23 6.03 -19.88 21.70
CA ALA A 23 4.65 -20.23 21.38
C ALA A 23 4.30 -20.00 19.90
N LEU A 24 4.90 -18.99 19.26
CA LEU A 24 4.72 -18.71 17.84
C LEU A 24 5.38 -19.75 16.94
N ARG A 25 6.38 -20.49 17.43
CA ARG A 25 7.10 -21.49 16.65
C ARG A 25 6.16 -22.64 16.26
N THR A 26 6.24 -23.05 14.99
CA THR A 26 5.46 -24.17 14.45
C THR A 26 6.31 -24.98 13.47
N GLY A 27 5.98 -26.26 13.31
CA GLY A 27 6.57 -27.10 12.27
C GLY A 27 5.89 -26.98 10.90
N ALA A 28 4.78 -26.22 10.83
CA ALA A 28 3.96 -26.10 9.61
C ALA A 28 4.50 -25.07 8.60
N PHE A 29 5.21 -24.05 9.08
CA PHE A 29 5.77 -22.98 8.26
C PHE A 29 6.86 -22.22 9.04
N VAL A 30 7.66 -21.45 8.31
CA VAL A 30 8.66 -20.54 8.90
C VAL A 30 7.98 -19.23 9.26
N LEU A 31 8.18 -18.78 10.50
CA LEU A 31 7.72 -17.48 10.99
C LEU A 31 8.89 -16.79 11.68
N VAL A 32 9.21 -15.58 11.24
CA VAL A 32 10.30 -14.75 11.75
C VAL A 32 9.72 -13.45 12.31
N PRO A 33 9.70 -13.28 13.64
CA PRO A 33 9.36 -12.01 14.27
C PRO A 33 10.44 -10.95 14.01
N GLY A 34 10.04 -9.68 13.90
CA GLY A 34 10.95 -8.57 13.73
C GLY A 34 10.37 -7.25 14.22
N GLU A 35 11.25 -6.27 14.44
CA GLU A 35 10.88 -4.90 14.77
C GLU A 35 11.78 -3.94 14.01
N ILE A 36 11.17 -2.92 13.40
CA ILE A 36 11.88 -1.82 12.76
C ILE A 36 11.23 -0.53 13.24
N ASP A 37 12.02 0.36 13.86
CA ASP A 37 11.58 1.66 14.37
C ASP A 37 10.32 1.58 15.27
N GLY A 38 10.23 0.54 16.11
CA GLY A 38 9.09 0.30 17.01
C GLY A 38 7.84 -0.29 16.34
N VAL A 39 7.90 -0.59 15.03
CA VAL A 39 6.85 -1.32 14.31
C VAL A 39 7.19 -2.79 14.32
N THR A 40 6.36 -3.61 14.95
CA THR A 40 6.54 -5.06 14.99
C THR A 40 5.88 -5.75 13.81
N SER A 41 6.56 -6.75 13.29
CA SER A 41 6.15 -7.51 12.11
C SER A 41 6.46 -8.99 12.25
N ILE A 42 5.75 -9.81 11.49
CA ILE A 42 6.06 -11.22 11.30
C ILE A 42 6.23 -11.50 9.81
N SER A 43 7.39 -12.02 9.43
CA SER A 43 7.66 -12.51 8.07
C SER A 43 7.43 -14.02 8.04
N VAL A 44 6.75 -14.50 7.00
CA VAL A 44 6.27 -15.88 6.93
C VAL A 44 6.63 -16.48 5.58
N GLU A 45 7.05 -17.74 5.62
CA GLU A 45 7.20 -18.59 4.44
C GLU A 45 6.47 -19.91 4.69
N VAL A 46 5.44 -20.18 3.88
CA VAL A 46 4.48 -21.27 4.10
C VAL A 46 4.10 -21.96 2.79
N ASP A 47 4.04 -23.29 2.82
CA ASP A 47 3.49 -24.06 1.72
C ASP A 47 1.97 -24.09 1.78
N ALA A 48 1.32 -23.63 0.71
CA ALA A 48 -0.14 -23.59 0.63
C ALA A 48 -0.67 -23.85 -0.79
N PRO A 49 -1.97 -24.15 -0.94
CA PRO A 49 -2.62 -24.20 -2.25
C PRO A 49 -2.82 -22.82 -2.90
N SER A 50 -2.94 -21.76 -2.08
CA SER A 50 -3.16 -20.38 -2.52
C SER A 50 -2.65 -19.39 -1.48
N GLY A 51 -2.51 -18.12 -1.87
CA GLY A 51 -2.15 -17.04 -0.94
C GLY A 51 -3.19 -16.83 0.16
N GLU A 52 -4.47 -17.03 -0.14
CA GLU A 52 -5.55 -16.95 0.85
C GLU A 52 -5.43 -18.04 1.93
N GLU A 53 -5.14 -19.27 1.51
CA GLU A 53 -4.92 -20.40 2.44
C GLU A 53 -3.61 -20.21 3.24
N ALA A 54 -2.57 -19.66 2.62
CA ALA A 54 -1.33 -19.29 3.31
C ALA A 54 -1.58 -18.27 4.44
N LEU A 55 -2.34 -17.22 4.14
CA LEU A 55 -2.67 -16.18 5.10
C LEU A 55 -3.62 -16.70 6.20
N LYS A 56 -4.60 -17.53 5.81
CA LYS A 56 -5.48 -18.21 6.76
C LYS A 56 -4.70 -19.08 7.74
N ALA A 57 -3.72 -19.86 7.25
CA ALA A 57 -2.90 -20.72 8.08
C ALA A 57 -2.14 -19.90 9.14
N LEU A 58 -1.60 -18.73 8.76
CA LEU A 58 -0.94 -17.82 9.68
C LEU A 58 -1.92 -17.29 10.76
N VAL A 59 -3.07 -16.78 10.33
CA VAL A 59 -4.07 -16.18 11.25
C VAL A 59 -4.60 -17.21 12.24
N ASP A 60 -4.95 -18.41 11.77
CA ASP A 60 -5.47 -19.50 12.61
C ASP A 60 -4.43 -20.04 13.61
N HIS A 61 -3.14 -19.93 13.26
CA HIS A 61 -2.04 -20.29 14.15
C HIS A 61 -1.87 -19.22 15.23
N VAL A 62 -1.69 -17.95 14.84
CA VAL A 62 -1.49 -16.83 15.76
C VAL A 62 -2.66 -16.68 16.73
N ALA A 63 -3.90 -16.77 16.25
CA ALA A 63 -5.09 -16.68 17.10
C ALA A 63 -5.15 -17.77 18.20
N ARG A 64 -4.50 -18.92 17.97
CA ARG A 64 -4.47 -20.05 18.89
C ARG A 64 -3.38 -19.93 19.94
N VAL A 65 -2.20 -19.45 19.54
CA VAL A 65 -0.99 -19.48 20.38
C VAL A 65 -0.63 -18.13 20.99
N ALA A 66 -1.05 -17.03 20.37
CA ALA A 66 -0.77 -15.67 20.79
C ALA A 66 -2.03 -14.79 20.69
N PRO A 67 -3.05 -15.02 21.55
CA PRO A 67 -4.34 -14.34 21.47
C PRO A 67 -4.27 -12.83 21.76
N ASN A 68 -3.18 -12.35 22.35
CA ASN A 68 -2.89 -10.94 22.56
C ASN A 68 -2.29 -10.25 21.32
N LEU A 69 -1.84 -11.01 20.33
CA LEU A 69 -1.30 -10.48 19.09
C LEU A 69 -2.45 -10.11 18.14
N THR A 70 -2.40 -8.90 17.61
CA THR A 70 -3.40 -8.38 16.67
C THR A 70 -2.75 -7.98 15.35
N PHE A 71 -3.31 -8.46 14.25
CA PHE A 71 -2.90 -8.05 12.90
C PHE A 71 -3.35 -6.62 12.62
N VAL A 72 -2.40 -5.77 12.22
CA VAL A 72 -2.69 -4.40 11.78
C VAL A 72 -2.92 -4.37 10.29
N ARG A 73 -2.02 -5.01 9.53
CA ARG A 73 -2.11 -5.19 8.08
C ARG A 73 -1.15 -6.26 7.59
N VAL A 74 -1.42 -6.79 6.41
CA VAL A 74 -0.42 -7.46 5.56
C VAL A 74 0.22 -6.41 4.66
N ASP A 75 1.54 -6.42 4.58
CA ASP A 75 2.29 -5.47 3.77
C ASP A 75 2.32 -5.95 2.31
N GLU A 76 2.06 -5.02 1.38
CA GLU A 76 2.31 -5.25 -0.05
C GLU A 76 3.82 -5.28 -0.27
N ASP A 77 4.35 -6.36 -0.87
CA ASP A 77 5.78 -6.51 -1.13
C ASP A 77 6.21 -5.53 -2.23
N LEU A 78 6.73 -4.37 -1.82
CA LEU A 78 7.20 -3.31 -2.70
C LEU A 78 8.70 -3.41 -2.88
N VAL A 79 9.13 -3.48 -4.14
CA VAL A 79 10.54 -3.64 -4.51
C VAL A 79 11.05 -2.50 -5.37
N ASN A 80 12.33 -2.17 -5.20
CA ASN A 80 13.09 -1.26 -6.05
C ASN A 80 13.92 -2.03 -7.10
N ILE A 81 14.59 -1.30 -8.00
CA ILE A 81 15.43 -1.90 -9.06
C ILE A 81 16.54 -2.82 -8.49
N PRO A 82 17.33 -2.41 -7.48
CA PRO A 82 18.28 -3.30 -6.83
C PRO A 82 17.70 -4.60 -6.28
N GLU A 83 16.52 -4.57 -5.66
CA GLU A 83 15.85 -5.76 -5.12
C GLU A 83 15.34 -6.68 -6.23
N VAL A 84 14.72 -6.13 -7.28
CA VAL A 84 14.33 -6.92 -8.47
C VAL A 84 15.54 -7.58 -9.11
N ALA A 85 16.65 -6.84 -9.22
CA ALA A 85 17.90 -7.36 -9.77
C ALA A 85 18.45 -8.51 -8.92
N LEU A 86 18.41 -8.37 -7.59
CA LEU A 86 18.84 -9.42 -6.67
C LEU A 86 17.96 -10.67 -6.77
N ARG A 87 16.63 -10.51 -6.71
CA ARG A 87 15.69 -11.64 -6.69
C ARG A 87 15.62 -12.39 -8.03
N LEU A 88 15.81 -11.69 -9.15
CA LEU A 88 15.84 -12.31 -10.49
C LEU A 88 17.24 -12.74 -10.95
N ASP A 89 18.27 -12.61 -10.12
CA ASP A 89 19.68 -12.82 -10.47
C ASP A 89 20.09 -12.07 -11.77
N LEU A 90 19.68 -10.81 -11.85
CA LEU A 90 20.00 -9.91 -12.97
C LEU A 90 20.93 -8.79 -12.51
N SER A 91 21.64 -8.19 -13.47
CA SER A 91 22.33 -6.93 -13.17
C SER A 91 21.33 -5.78 -13.03
N ARG A 92 21.64 -4.81 -12.17
CA ARG A 92 20.83 -3.58 -12.02
C ARG A 92 20.60 -2.87 -13.35
N GLU A 93 21.60 -2.88 -14.23
CA GLU A 93 21.50 -2.27 -15.55
C GLU A 93 20.54 -3.04 -16.46
N ALA A 94 20.53 -4.38 -16.40
CA ALA A 94 19.56 -5.18 -17.14
C ALA A 94 18.13 -4.83 -16.73
N VAL A 95 17.87 -4.70 -15.41
CA VAL A 95 16.55 -4.28 -14.91
C VAL A 95 16.19 -2.86 -15.33
N ARG A 96 17.13 -1.91 -15.33
CA ARG A 96 16.89 -0.54 -15.84
C ARG A 96 16.44 -0.52 -17.30
N LEU A 97 17.08 -1.33 -18.15
CA LEU A 97 16.73 -1.44 -19.56
C LEU A 97 15.36 -2.10 -19.77
N LEU A 98 14.98 -3.08 -18.95
CA LEU A 98 13.64 -3.67 -18.95
C LEU A 98 12.59 -2.62 -18.56
N VAL A 99 12.81 -1.92 -17.45
CA VAL A 99 11.93 -0.86 -16.94
C VAL A 99 11.75 0.29 -17.93
N SER A 100 12.81 0.66 -18.67
CA SER A 100 12.73 1.72 -19.68
C SER A 100 12.14 1.25 -21.02
N GLY A 101 11.85 -0.04 -21.18
CA GLY A 101 11.46 -0.65 -22.46
C GLY A 101 12.57 -0.63 -23.50
N ALA A 102 13.83 -0.41 -23.10
CA ALA A 102 14.99 -0.45 -24.00
C ALA A 102 15.46 -1.90 -24.27
N ARG A 103 14.93 -2.86 -23.52
CA ARG A 103 15.17 -4.30 -23.69
C ARG A 103 13.87 -5.08 -23.44
N GLY A 104 13.66 -6.15 -24.19
CA GLY A 104 12.44 -6.97 -24.13
C GLY A 104 11.28 -6.33 -24.90
N ASP A 105 10.07 -6.81 -24.64
CA ASP A 105 8.86 -6.41 -25.38
C ASP A 105 8.20 -5.14 -24.83
N GLY A 106 8.82 -4.50 -23.82
CA GLY A 106 8.32 -3.27 -23.20
C GLY A 106 7.10 -3.49 -22.30
N ASP A 107 6.84 -4.74 -21.92
CA ASP A 107 5.71 -5.17 -21.10
C ASP A 107 6.07 -5.31 -19.60
N PHE A 108 7.26 -4.87 -19.21
CA PHE A 108 7.68 -4.85 -17.82
C PHE A 108 6.67 -4.05 -16.97
N PRO A 109 6.28 -4.53 -15.78
CA PRO A 109 5.24 -3.89 -14.98
C PRO A 109 5.49 -2.41 -14.70
N ARG A 110 4.39 -1.65 -14.60
CA ARG A 110 4.46 -0.24 -14.21
C ARG A 110 4.83 -0.16 -12.73
N HIS A 111 5.50 0.92 -12.36
CA HIS A 111 5.76 1.19 -10.96
C HIS A 111 4.43 1.40 -10.22
N ARG A 112 4.33 0.81 -9.03
CA ARG A 112 3.18 0.89 -8.14
C ARG A 112 3.09 2.26 -7.48
N THR A 113 4.23 2.81 -7.08
CA THR A 113 4.30 4.12 -6.41
C THR A 113 5.67 4.77 -6.58
N ILE A 114 5.78 6.02 -6.13
CA ILE A 114 7.01 6.80 -6.08
C ILE A 114 7.19 7.34 -4.66
N VAL A 115 8.31 7.00 -4.02
CA VAL A 115 8.70 7.51 -2.70
C VAL A 115 9.93 8.40 -2.88
N GLY A 116 9.75 9.71 -2.69
CA GLY A 116 10.78 10.70 -3.01
C GLY A 116 11.14 10.69 -4.50
N GLN A 117 12.33 10.20 -4.83
CA GLN A 117 12.80 10.04 -6.22
C GLN A 117 12.88 8.56 -6.65
N GLN A 118 12.52 7.63 -5.78
CA GLN A 118 12.60 6.20 -6.04
C GLN A 118 11.24 5.66 -6.48
N LYS A 119 11.25 4.91 -7.59
CA LYS A 119 10.09 4.15 -8.05
C LYS A 119 10.09 2.79 -7.36
N LEU A 120 8.92 2.35 -6.94
CA LEU A 120 8.70 1.03 -6.35
C LEU A 120 7.70 0.25 -7.20
N TRP A 121 7.92 -1.05 -7.33
CA TRP A 121 7.07 -1.99 -8.06
C TRP A 121 6.44 -2.96 -7.07
N ALA A 122 5.22 -3.40 -7.33
CA ALA A 122 4.66 -4.53 -6.61
C ALA A 122 5.40 -5.79 -7.05
N TRP A 123 6.01 -6.52 -6.11
CA TRP A 123 6.72 -7.75 -6.42
C TRP A 123 5.78 -8.78 -7.04
N SER A 124 4.52 -8.83 -6.63
CA SER A 124 3.51 -9.73 -7.22
C SER A 124 3.34 -9.54 -8.74
N GLU A 125 3.36 -8.30 -9.23
CA GLU A 125 3.30 -8.03 -10.67
C GLU A 125 4.62 -8.40 -11.39
N VAL A 126 5.77 -8.07 -10.78
CA VAL A 126 7.09 -8.39 -11.35
C VAL A 126 7.33 -9.90 -11.35
N HIS A 127 6.92 -10.61 -10.31
CA HIS A 127 6.98 -12.06 -10.19
C HIS A 127 6.13 -12.73 -11.26
N ALA A 128 4.87 -12.30 -11.44
CA ALA A 128 4.01 -12.83 -12.50
C ALA A 128 4.62 -12.58 -13.90
N TRP A 129 5.15 -11.39 -14.15
CA TRP A 129 5.88 -11.09 -15.39
C TRP A 129 7.10 -11.98 -15.57
N ALA A 130 7.91 -12.15 -14.52
CA ALA A 130 9.13 -12.97 -14.56
C ALA A 130 8.80 -14.44 -14.81
N GLN A 131 7.70 -14.96 -14.24
CA GLN A 131 7.21 -16.31 -14.46
C GLN A 131 6.88 -16.56 -15.93
N VAL A 132 6.10 -15.66 -16.54
CA VAL A 132 5.71 -15.73 -17.96
C VAL A 132 6.95 -15.73 -18.87
N HIS A 133 8.01 -15.03 -18.46
CA HIS A 133 9.24 -14.93 -19.23
C HIS A 133 10.32 -15.96 -18.86
N GLY A 134 10.03 -16.91 -17.97
CA GLY A 134 10.99 -17.93 -17.53
C GLY A 134 12.23 -17.34 -16.82
N ARG A 135 12.02 -16.33 -15.98
CA ARG A 135 13.07 -15.60 -15.24
C ARG A 135 13.07 -15.82 -13.73
N LEU A 136 12.15 -16.63 -13.21
CA LEU A 136 12.12 -17.00 -11.80
C LEU A 136 13.00 -18.23 -11.55
N SER A 137 13.69 -18.24 -10.42
CA SER A 137 14.27 -19.48 -9.88
C SER A 137 13.17 -20.36 -9.30
N ASP A 138 13.40 -21.68 -9.31
CA ASP A 138 12.46 -22.66 -8.73
C ASP A 138 12.24 -22.46 -7.22
N ASP A 139 13.23 -21.89 -6.53
CA ASP A 139 13.20 -21.64 -5.08
C ASP A 139 12.63 -20.26 -4.70
N GLU A 140 12.23 -19.41 -5.67
CA GLU A 140 11.63 -18.11 -5.33
C GLU A 140 10.18 -18.31 -4.85
N PRO A 141 9.84 -17.92 -3.61
CA PRO A 141 8.50 -18.09 -3.09
C PRO A 141 7.52 -17.13 -3.77
N ASN A 142 6.26 -17.56 -3.88
CA ASN A 142 5.21 -16.76 -4.47
C ASN A 142 4.82 -15.62 -3.50
N PRO A 143 4.78 -14.37 -3.97
CA PRO A 143 4.18 -13.31 -3.16
C PRO A 143 2.66 -13.48 -3.07
N LEU A 144 2.05 -12.85 -2.06
CA LEU A 144 0.62 -12.60 -2.08
C LEU A 144 0.29 -11.60 -3.20
N ASP A 145 -0.75 -11.89 -3.98
CA ASP A 145 -1.24 -10.92 -4.95
C ASP A 145 -1.91 -9.72 -4.25
N ALA A 146 -1.99 -8.59 -4.95
CA ALA A 146 -2.53 -7.36 -4.39
C ALA A 146 -4.01 -7.49 -3.98
N ALA A 147 -4.79 -8.31 -4.69
CA ALA A 147 -6.20 -8.50 -4.37
C ALA A 147 -6.38 -9.27 -3.06
N CYS A 148 -5.56 -10.28 -2.80
CA CYS A 148 -5.50 -11.03 -1.56
C CYS A 148 -5.11 -10.12 -0.38
N VAL A 149 -4.06 -9.30 -0.56
CA VAL A 149 -3.61 -8.32 0.45
C VAL A 149 -4.72 -7.30 0.75
N ASP A 150 -5.32 -6.69 -0.28
CA ASP A 150 -6.38 -5.70 -0.13
C ASP A 150 -7.63 -6.31 0.53
N TRP A 151 -8.02 -7.52 0.12
CA TRP A 151 -9.16 -8.24 0.69
C TRP A 151 -8.97 -8.53 2.18
N PHE A 152 -7.77 -8.95 2.60
CA PHE A 152 -7.49 -9.20 4.01
C PHE A 152 -7.44 -7.91 4.81
N ASN A 153 -6.72 -6.90 4.32
CA ASN A 153 -6.62 -5.61 4.99
C ASN A 153 -8.00 -4.94 5.14
N GLY A 154 -8.90 -5.10 4.15
CA GLY A 154 -10.28 -4.63 4.24
C GLY A 154 -11.15 -5.34 5.30
N GLN A 155 -10.73 -6.50 5.79
CA GLN A 155 -11.38 -7.21 6.91
C GLN A 155 -10.84 -6.80 8.28
N LEU A 156 -9.60 -6.32 8.35
CA LEU A 156 -8.97 -5.88 9.59
C LEU A 156 -9.50 -4.53 10.09
N VAL A 157 -10.12 -3.73 9.21
CA VAL A 157 -10.81 -2.49 9.61
C VAL A 157 -11.84 -2.86 10.69
N PRO A 158 -11.66 -2.41 11.95
CA PRO A 158 -12.48 -2.87 13.05
C PRO A 158 -13.95 -2.53 12.77
N MET A 159 -14.86 -3.43 13.15
CA MET A 159 -16.29 -3.24 12.97
C MET A 159 -16.80 -1.94 13.65
N SER A 160 -16.05 -1.39 14.60
CA SER A 160 -16.29 -0.09 15.24
C SER A 160 -16.08 1.13 14.33
N GLU A 161 -15.37 0.99 13.20
CA GLU A 161 -15.16 2.06 12.21
C GLU A 161 -16.02 1.88 10.95
N ARG A 162 -16.78 0.78 10.84
CA ARG A 162 -17.68 0.49 9.70
C ARG A 162 -18.99 1.29 9.68
N ALA A 163 -19.19 2.25 10.60
CA ALA A 163 -20.27 3.22 10.51
C ALA A 163 -19.80 4.60 10.95
N PRO A 164 -19.92 5.67 10.13
CA PRO A 164 -20.11 6.98 10.72
C PRO A 164 -21.46 6.95 11.43
N ALA A 165 -21.45 7.13 12.76
CA ALA A 165 -22.65 7.50 13.48
C ALA A 165 -23.16 8.81 12.86
N THR A 166 -24.19 8.72 12.03
CA THR A 166 -24.82 9.81 11.26
C THR A 166 -23.96 10.53 10.22
N THR A 167 -24.56 10.73 9.03
CA THR A 167 -24.05 11.47 7.86
C THR A 167 -23.48 12.86 8.18
N GLU A 168 -23.87 13.44 9.31
CA GLU A 168 -23.44 14.77 9.75
C GLU A 168 -22.00 14.80 10.30
N GLN A 169 -21.50 13.71 10.90
CA GLN A 169 -20.14 13.65 11.46
C GLN A 169 -19.06 13.36 10.40
N ALA A 170 -19.41 12.65 9.33
CA ALA A 170 -18.48 12.32 8.25
C ALA A 170 -17.98 13.57 7.48
N ILE A 171 -18.83 14.60 7.35
CA ILE A 171 -18.50 15.85 6.66
C ILE A 171 -17.49 16.68 7.47
N TRP A 172 -17.56 16.64 8.81
CA TRP A 172 -16.64 17.38 9.68
C TRP A 172 -15.25 16.74 9.79
N THR A 173 -15.16 15.41 9.82
CA THR A 173 -13.87 14.71 9.95
C THR A 173 -13.03 14.77 8.67
N LEU A 174 -13.66 14.67 7.49
CA LEU A 174 -12.96 14.81 6.20
C LEU A 174 -12.42 16.22 5.94
N LEU A 175 -12.94 17.25 6.62
CA LEU A 175 -12.50 18.64 6.44
C LEU A 175 -11.40 19.10 7.40
N VAL A 176 -11.11 18.36 8.48
CA VAL A 176 -10.25 18.85 9.57
C VAL A 176 -8.90 18.13 9.69
N VAL A 177 -8.76 16.89 9.21
CA VAL A 177 -7.59 16.06 9.60
C VAL A 177 -6.40 16.12 8.62
N ASP A 178 -6.52 16.68 7.42
CA ASP A 178 -5.42 16.56 6.45
C ASP A 178 -4.98 17.88 5.79
N ARG A 179 -4.32 18.78 6.55
CA ARG A 179 -3.32 19.78 6.06
C ARG A 179 -2.38 20.29 7.19
N PRO A 180 -1.12 19.83 7.30
CA PRO A 180 -0.15 20.36 8.28
C PRO A 180 0.42 21.75 7.97
N TRP A 181 -0.10 22.49 6.98
CA TRP A 181 0.34 23.86 6.65
C TRP A 181 -0.70 24.94 6.93
N ALA A 182 -1.83 24.60 7.55
CA ALA A 182 -2.87 25.56 7.90
C ALA A 182 -2.53 26.33 9.18
N THR A 183 -1.76 27.42 9.02
CA THR A 183 -1.52 28.41 10.07
C THR A 183 -2.84 29.07 10.50
N THR A 184 -3.18 28.95 11.78
CA THR A 184 -4.17 29.74 12.56
C THR A 184 -5.44 30.23 11.85
N TRP A 185 -6.56 29.59 12.14
CA TRP A 185 -7.90 30.08 11.79
C TRP A 185 -8.44 31.01 12.88
N THR A 186 -8.83 32.24 12.53
CA THR A 186 -9.65 33.10 13.40
C THR A 186 -11.09 33.15 12.93
N ARG A 187 -12.03 33.00 13.86
CA ARG A 187 -13.48 32.94 13.61
C ARG A 187 -14.04 34.32 13.23
N GLY A 188 -14.32 34.56 11.95
CA GLY A 188 -15.09 35.70 11.45
C GLY A 188 -16.49 35.29 11.02
N ARG A 189 -17.51 36.12 11.30
CA ARG A 189 -18.88 35.96 10.76
C ARG A 189 -18.86 36.23 9.25
N GLY A 190 -18.58 35.22 8.43
CA GLY A 190 -18.56 35.40 6.98
C GLY A 190 -17.87 34.32 6.15
N GLY A 191 -17.45 33.20 6.74
CA GLY A 191 -16.75 32.13 6.01
C GLY A 191 -15.24 32.22 6.13
N ALA A 192 -14.58 31.09 5.88
CA ALA A 192 -13.16 30.87 6.11
C ALA A 192 -12.33 31.27 4.87
N THR A 193 -11.27 32.07 5.04
CA THR A 193 -10.36 32.48 3.97
C THR A 193 -9.00 31.82 4.15
N LEU A 194 -8.44 31.27 3.06
CA LEU A 194 -7.18 30.53 3.02
C LEU A 194 -6.12 31.39 2.32
N ILE A 195 -4.90 31.48 2.87
CA ILE A 195 -3.77 32.24 2.31
C ILE A 195 -2.62 31.29 1.91
N GLY A 196 -2.42 31.09 0.58
CA GLY A 196 -1.13 30.89 -0.12
C GLY A 196 -0.45 29.49 -0.24
N ASP A 197 -0.24 29.00 -1.49
CA ASP A 197 1.08 28.80 -2.18
C ASP A 197 0.87 28.49 -3.69
N GLN A 198 1.74 29.02 -4.57
CA GLN A 198 1.57 29.21 -6.02
C GLN A 198 2.26 28.14 -6.89
N ARG A 199 1.71 26.93 -7.02
CA ARG A 199 2.08 26.01 -8.11
C ARG A 199 0.86 25.49 -8.87
N ARG A 200 0.88 25.65 -10.19
CA ARG A 200 -0.22 25.40 -11.14
C ARG A 200 -0.65 23.93 -11.13
N HIS A 201 -1.68 23.60 -10.36
CA HIS A 201 -2.42 22.35 -10.49
C HIS A 201 -3.71 22.61 -11.30
N ARG A 202 -3.98 21.76 -12.30
CA ARG A 202 -5.33 21.62 -12.87
C ARG A 202 -5.97 20.42 -12.22
N SER A 203 -7.15 20.61 -11.66
CA SER A 203 -7.97 19.53 -11.11
C SER A 203 -9.27 19.45 -11.92
N TYR A 204 -9.73 18.22 -12.16
CA TYR A 204 -10.90 17.91 -12.96
C TYR A 204 -11.98 17.28 -12.08
N ASP A 205 -13.20 17.82 -12.11
CA ASP A 205 -14.34 17.22 -11.44
C ASP A 205 -15.03 16.21 -12.39
N ALA A 206 -14.90 14.92 -12.06
CA ALA A 206 -15.46 13.83 -12.85
C ALA A 206 -17.00 13.77 -12.85
N ARG A 207 -17.69 14.47 -11.93
CA ARG A 207 -19.17 14.52 -11.88
C ARG A 207 -19.77 15.66 -12.68
N THR A 208 -19.09 16.80 -12.75
CA THR A 208 -19.59 18.00 -13.42
C THR A 208 -18.91 18.29 -14.75
N GLY A 209 -17.77 17.63 -15.03
CA GLY A 209 -16.96 17.87 -16.22
C GLY A 209 -16.26 19.22 -16.23
N GLN A 210 -16.29 19.95 -15.12
CA GLN A 210 -15.67 21.27 -15.01
C GLN A 210 -14.18 21.16 -14.63
N ALA A 211 -13.37 21.93 -15.35
CA ALA A 211 -11.97 22.13 -15.04
C ALA A 211 -11.81 23.38 -14.16
N TRP A 212 -11.00 23.27 -13.12
CA TRP A 212 -10.73 24.38 -12.21
C TRP A 212 -9.26 24.77 -12.29
N ARG A 213 -9.01 26.08 -12.26
CA ARG A 213 -7.68 26.66 -12.26
C ARG A 213 -7.51 27.57 -11.05
N TYR A 214 -6.33 27.49 -10.45
CA TYR A 214 -5.92 28.43 -9.42
C TYR A 214 -5.20 29.60 -10.10
N ASP A 215 -5.75 30.81 -9.99
CA ASP A 215 -5.17 32.04 -10.56
C ASP A 215 -5.23 33.18 -9.53
N ASP A 216 -4.08 33.82 -9.32
CA ASP A 216 -3.88 34.96 -8.41
C ASP A 216 -4.54 34.81 -7.01
N GLY A 217 -4.31 33.66 -6.36
CA GLY A 217 -4.83 33.39 -5.01
C GLY A 217 -6.32 33.02 -4.96
N SER A 218 -6.99 32.86 -6.11
CA SER A 218 -8.42 32.51 -6.20
C SER A 218 -8.63 31.26 -7.05
N LEU A 219 -9.55 30.38 -6.63
CA LEU A 219 -10.08 29.32 -7.48
C LEU A 219 -11.02 29.93 -8.51
N ARG A 220 -10.73 29.74 -9.79
CA ARG A 220 -11.58 30.18 -10.90
C ARG A 220 -12.00 28.96 -11.73
N CYS A 221 -13.26 28.95 -12.14
CA CYS A 221 -13.74 28.00 -13.13
C CYS A 221 -13.05 28.32 -14.46
N ASP A 222 -12.54 27.31 -15.16
CA ASP A 222 -11.94 27.45 -16.50
C ASP A 222 -13.06 27.55 -17.55
N ASP A 223 -13.95 28.54 -17.39
CA ASP A 223 -15.08 28.81 -18.29
C ASP A 223 -14.64 29.78 -19.41
N ASP A 224 -13.73 29.31 -20.27
CA ASP A 224 -13.46 29.94 -21.58
C ASP A 224 -14.39 29.38 -22.69
N ARG A 225 -15.45 28.67 -22.32
CA ARG A 225 -16.50 28.28 -23.28
C ARG A 225 -17.67 29.25 -23.19
N ASN A 226 -17.60 30.24 -24.08
CA ASN A 226 -18.77 30.92 -24.64
C ASN A 226 -19.94 29.93 -24.77
N ALA A 227 -20.91 30.07 -23.87
CA ALA A 227 -22.27 29.70 -24.15
C ALA A 227 -22.74 30.52 -25.35
N CYS A 228 -22.74 29.91 -26.53
CA CYS A 228 -23.53 30.35 -27.67
C CYS A 228 -24.00 29.12 -28.47
N ALA A 229 -25.24 28.75 -28.18
CA ALA A 229 -26.30 28.29 -29.09
C ALA A 229 -26.31 26.84 -29.62
N VAL A 230 -27.49 26.26 -29.36
CA VAL A 230 -28.21 25.08 -29.88
C VAL A 230 -27.80 23.70 -29.35
#